data_AF-A0A356DVL2-F1
#
_entry.id   AF-A0A356DVL2-F1
#
_cell.length_a   1.000
_cell.length_b   1.000
_cell.length_c   1.000
_cell.angle_alpha   90.00
_cell.angle_beta   90.00
_cell.angle_gamma   90.00
#
_symmetry.space_group_name_H-M   'P 1'
#
loop_
_entity.id
_entity.type
_entity.pdbx_description
1 polymer ?
#
loop_
_entity_poly.entity_id
_entity_poly.type
_entity_poly.pdbx_seq_one_letter_code
_entity_poly.pdbx_strand_id
1 'polypeptide(L)'
;MAMGNKYGAHRVIEPKGLLPQAAQKIENTMEIYDNEILIDVSALNIDSASFRQLWAASELNEDRLREMILGIVAERGKMQNPVTGSGGMLMGSVAKIGSALQHRKDVKVGDRIASLVSLSLTPLHIDEILAVHPEIDRVDIKGQAILFESGIYAKLPEDMPEALALAALDVAGAPAQTANIVKPGDSVLILGAGGKSGMLCGYEAMKRVGPCGNVVGMSRNDRYERILLDNHFVHKYFVADAANPVEVLEKALECNDGKEYDVAINVVNIEGTEMSTILAVRDGGLVYFFSMATSFTRAALGAEGIGKDVTMIIGNGYTKNHAEITLQELRESQALREIFEKNYI
;
A
#
# COMPACT_ATOMS: atom_id res chain seq x y z
N MET A 1 -33.52 4.22 3.24
CA MET A 1 -32.21 4.61 3.79
C MET A 1 -31.97 6.06 3.40
N ALA A 2 -31.28 6.84 4.23
CA ALA A 2 -30.88 8.19 3.86
C ALA A 2 -29.87 8.14 2.70
N MET A 3 -29.88 9.17 1.85
CA MET A 3 -28.95 9.29 0.73
C MET A 3 -27.58 9.73 1.25
N GLY A 4 -26.54 8.94 0.99
CA GLY A 4 -25.17 9.27 1.38
C GLY A 4 -24.38 9.97 0.28
N ASN A 5 -23.21 10.50 0.65
CA ASN A 5 -22.22 11.03 -0.27
C ASN A 5 -21.21 9.94 -0.63
N LYS A 6 -20.82 9.85 -1.91
CA LYS A 6 -19.88 8.84 -2.41
C LYS A 6 -18.56 8.76 -1.64
N TYR A 7 -18.07 9.91 -1.16
CA TYR A 7 -16.80 10.05 -0.45
C TYR A 7 -16.95 10.16 1.07
N GLY A 8 -18.15 9.92 1.61
CA GLY A 8 -18.40 9.93 3.05
C GLY A 8 -18.53 11.31 3.70
N ALA A 9 -18.56 12.39 2.92
CA ALA A 9 -18.60 13.76 3.44
C ALA A 9 -19.83 14.04 4.34
N HIS A 10 -20.91 13.28 4.17
CA HIS A 10 -22.13 13.36 5.00
C HIS A 10 -21.90 12.96 6.47
N ARG A 11 -20.86 12.19 6.77
CA ARG A 11 -20.51 11.81 8.14
C ARG A 11 -19.54 12.78 8.82
N VAL A 12 -19.08 13.84 8.15
CA VAL A 12 -18.12 14.77 8.75
C VAL A 12 -18.82 15.69 9.76
N ILE A 13 -18.37 15.64 11.01
CA ILE A 13 -18.87 16.49 12.09
C ILE A 13 -18.06 17.78 12.16
N GLU A 14 -16.73 17.68 12.25
CA GLU A 14 -15.84 18.84 12.32
C GLU A 14 -14.43 18.60 11.76
N PRO A 15 -13.84 19.60 11.08
CA PRO A 15 -14.53 20.78 10.53
C PRO A 15 -15.39 20.40 9.29
N LYS A 16 -16.56 21.04 9.16
CA LYS A 16 -17.46 20.81 8.01
C LYS A 16 -16.81 21.26 6.70
N GLY A 17 -17.18 20.59 5.60
CA GLY A 17 -16.66 20.87 4.26
C GLY A 17 -15.39 20.10 3.90
N LEU A 18 -14.81 19.35 4.85
CA LEU A 18 -13.74 18.41 4.57
C LEU A 18 -14.28 17.01 4.23
N LEU A 19 -13.37 16.14 3.81
CA LEU A 19 -13.60 14.70 3.67
C LEU A 19 -13.24 13.96 4.97
N PRO A 20 -13.77 12.74 5.18
CA PRO A 20 -13.60 12.01 6.43
C PRO A 20 -12.15 11.85 6.89
N GLN A 21 -11.17 11.72 5.98
CA GLN A 21 -9.76 11.58 6.36
C GLN A 21 -9.18 12.81 7.07
N ALA A 22 -9.50 14.01 6.54
CA ALA A 22 -9.01 15.29 7.05
C ALA A 22 -9.86 15.85 8.19
N ALA A 23 -11.07 15.31 8.39
CA ALA A 23 -11.92 15.66 9.52
C ALA A 23 -11.28 15.23 10.84
N GLN A 24 -11.42 16.08 11.86
CA GLN A 24 -11.03 15.73 13.23
C GLN A 24 -12.01 14.71 13.82
N LYS A 25 -13.30 14.88 13.54
CA LYS A 25 -14.36 13.99 14.02
C LYS A 25 -15.37 13.65 12.94
N ILE A 26 -15.74 12.38 12.90
CA ILE A 26 -16.79 11.86 12.03
C ILE A 26 -17.86 11.11 12.83
N GLU A 27 -19.06 11.05 12.28
CA GLU A 27 -20.18 10.26 12.79
C GLU A 27 -19.90 8.76 12.56
N ASN A 28 -19.78 8.00 13.65
CA ASN A 28 -19.57 6.56 13.63
C ASN A 28 -20.78 5.77 14.18
N THR A 29 -21.99 6.28 13.95
CA THR A 29 -23.21 5.49 14.12
C THR A 29 -23.26 4.41 13.04
N MET A 30 -23.60 3.18 13.44
CA MET A 30 -23.59 2.02 12.52
C MET A 30 -24.88 1.87 11.71
N GLU A 31 -25.77 2.87 11.78
CA GLU A 31 -26.88 2.97 10.84
C GLU A 31 -26.34 3.38 9.46
N ILE A 32 -26.54 2.52 8.46
CA ILE A 32 -26.01 2.75 7.11
C ILE A 32 -26.90 3.65 6.25
N TYR A 33 -26.25 4.46 5.43
CA TYR A 33 -26.86 5.15 4.30
C TYR A 33 -27.04 4.20 3.12
N ASP A 34 -27.77 4.65 2.10
CA ASP A 34 -28.08 3.85 0.90
C ASP A 34 -26.83 3.44 0.10
N ASN A 35 -25.73 4.18 0.20
CA ASN A 35 -24.48 3.95 -0.52
C ASN A 35 -23.31 3.49 0.36
N GLU A 36 -23.61 2.84 1.49
CA GLU A 36 -22.62 2.37 2.45
C GLU A 36 -22.64 0.85 2.63
N ILE A 37 -21.52 0.29 3.07
CA ILE A 37 -21.37 -1.12 3.40
C ILE A 37 -21.00 -1.24 4.88
N LEU A 38 -21.81 -1.95 5.66
CA LEU A 38 -21.54 -2.27 7.06
C LEU A 38 -20.67 -3.52 7.13
N ILE A 39 -19.60 -3.45 7.91
CA ILE A 39 -18.65 -4.53 8.14
C ILE A 39 -18.67 -4.92 9.61
N ASP A 40 -18.84 -6.20 9.91
CA ASP A 40 -18.54 -6.77 11.22
C ASP A 40 -17.02 -7.00 11.28
N VAL A 41 -16.33 -6.19 12.09
CA VAL A 41 -14.86 -6.14 12.12
C VAL A 41 -14.33 -7.19 13.09
N SER A 42 -13.39 -8.00 12.62
CA SER A 42 -12.69 -9.01 13.42
C SER A 42 -11.30 -8.56 13.87
N ALA A 43 -10.65 -7.68 13.09
CA ALA A 43 -9.30 -7.22 13.41
C ALA A 43 -8.99 -5.87 12.76
N LEU A 44 -8.08 -5.14 13.41
CA LEU A 44 -7.43 -3.93 12.92
C LEU A 44 -5.94 -4.23 12.73
N ASN A 45 -5.45 -4.04 11.51
CA ASN A 45 -4.02 -3.98 11.21
C ASN A 45 -3.63 -2.50 11.25
N ILE A 46 -3.14 -2.04 12.39
CA ILE A 46 -2.73 -0.65 12.56
C ILE A 46 -1.43 -0.45 11.78
N ASP A 47 -1.32 0.67 11.08
CA ASP A 47 -0.09 1.03 10.36
C ASP A 47 1.15 0.94 11.28
N SER A 48 2.24 0.33 10.83
CA SER A 48 3.39 -0.01 11.68
C SER A 48 4.00 1.21 12.38
N ALA A 49 4.03 2.38 11.74
CA ALA A 49 4.53 3.60 12.39
C ALA A 49 3.58 4.04 13.52
N SER A 50 2.27 3.98 13.26
CA SER A 50 1.24 4.22 14.27
C SER A 50 1.30 3.24 15.43
N PHE A 51 1.39 1.93 15.15
CA PHE A 51 1.38 0.92 16.20
C PHE A 51 2.60 1.07 17.10
N ARG A 52 3.81 1.19 16.55
CA ARG A 52 5.03 1.40 17.35
C ARG A 52 4.96 2.66 18.20
N GLN A 53 4.42 3.75 17.65
CA GLN A 53 4.26 5.00 18.39
C GLN A 53 3.30 4.82 19.57
N LEU A 54 2.12 4.20 19.34
CA LEU A 54 1.14 3.94 20.40
C LEU A 54 1.68 2.95 21.43
N TRP A 55 2.37 1.90 20.99
CA TRP A 55 2.99 0.90 21.87
C TRP A 55 4.05 1.52 22.78
N ALA A 56 4.93 2.37 22.23
CA ALA A 56 5.89 3.11 23.05
C ALA A 56 5.20 4.10 24.01
N ALA A 57 4.19 4.82 23.54
CA ALA A 57 3.41 5.76 24.37
C ALA A 57 2.59 5.06 25.47
N SER A 58 2.21 3.80 25.24
CA SER A 58 1.58 2.94 26.24
C SER A 58 2.57 2.41 27.29
N GLU A 59 3.87 2.75 27.20
CA GLU A 59 4.94 2.17 28.01
C GLU A 59 5.02 0.64 27.86
N LEU A 60 4.77 0.13 26.65
CA LEU A 60 4.73 -1.30 26.32
C LEU A 60 3.70 -2.07 27.17
N ASN A 61 2.60 -1.41 27.54
CA ASN A 61 1.52 -1.98 28.35
C ASN A 61 0.26 -2.18 27.50
N GLU A 62 -0.23 -3.41 27.46
CA GLU A 62 -1.38 -3.80 26.65
C GLU A 62 -2.67 -3.08 27.05
N ASP A 63 -2.95 -2.96 28.35
CA ASP A 63 -4.16 -2.31 28.85
C ASP A 63 -4.19 -0.83 28.47
N ARG A 64 -3.05 -0.15 28.58
CA ARG A 64 -2.93 1.25 28.16
C ARG A 64 -3.06 1.41 26.65
N LEU A 65 -2.50 0.50 25.85
CA LEU A 65 -2.69 0.52 24.40
C LEU A 65 -4.18 0.36 24.04
N ARG A 66 -4.88 -0.56 24.71
CA ARG A 66 -6.34 -0.76 24.55
C ARG A 66 -7.11 0.53 24.85
N GLU A 67 -6.83 1.16 25.99
CA GLU A 67 -7.45 2.44 26.38
C GLU A 67 -7.17 3.55 25.36
N MET A 68 -5.93 3.66 24.87
CA MET A 68 -5.56 4.66 23.87
C MET A 68 -6.31 4.48 22.55
N ILE A 69 -6.42 3.24 22.04
CA ILE A 69 -7.16 2.95 20.81
C ILE A 69 -8.64 3.30 20.97
N LEU A 70 -9.27 2.84 22.05
CA LEU A 70 -10.68 3.14 22.34
C LEU A 70 -10.91 4.65 22.49
N GLY A 71 -10.00 5.35 23.17
CA GLY A 71 -10.04 6.81 23.33
C GLY A 71 -9.98 7.55 22.00
N ILE A 72 -9.06 7.16 21.11
CA ILE A 72 -8.92 7.75 19.77
C ILE A 72 -10.21 7.55 18.96
N VAL A 73 -10.76 6.33 18.95
CA VAL A 73 -11.99 6.02 18.21
C VAL A 73 -13.19 6.76 18.80
N ALA A 74 -13.30 6.88 20.13
CA ALA A 74 -14.36 7.63 20.78
C ALA A 74 -14.29 9.14 20.49
N GLU A 75 -13.08 9.71 20.48
CA GLU A 75 -12.86 11.13 20.19
C GLU A 75 -13.18 11.45 18.73
N ARG A 76 -12.66 10.64 17.78
CA ARG A 76 -12.63 10.95 16.35
C ARG A 76 -13.70 10.25 15.52
N GLY A 77 -14.32 9.20 16.05
CA GLY A 77 -15.22 8.29 15.31
C GLY A 77 -14.50 7.32 14.36
N LYS A 78 -13.17 7.28 14.41
CA LYS A 78 -12.30 6.54 13.49
C LYS A 78 -10.95 6.29 14.14
N MET A 79 -10.21 5.28 13.67
CA MET A 79 -8.85 5.07 14.14
C MET A 79 -7.87 5.89 13.30
N GLN A 80 -7.54 7.08 13.79
CA GLN A 80 -6.50 7.95 13.25
C GLN A 80 -5.56 8.33 14.39
N ASN A 81 -4.33 7.82 14.36
CA ASN A 81 -3.33 8.19 15.34
C ASN A 81 -3.06 9.71 15.27
N PRO A 82 -3.24 10.46 16.37
CA PRO A 82 -3.05 11.91 16.38
C PRO A 82 -1.62 12.38 16.09
N VAL A 83 -0.61 11.53 16.30
CA VAL A 83 0.81 11.86 16.13
C VAL A 83 1.27 11.63 14.69
N THR A 84 0.91 10.47 14.12
CA THR A 84 1.37 10.08 12.78
C THR A 84 0.36 10.44 11.68
N GLY A 85 -0.92 10.63 12.03
CA GLY A 85 -2.02 10.86 11.09
C GLY A 85 -2.50 9.60 10.34
N SER A 86 -1.87 8.45 10.54
CA SER A 86 -2.22 7.18 9.88
C SER A 86 -3.23 6.35 10.70
N GLY A 87 -3.85 5.36 10.08
CA GLY A 87 -4.84 4.48 10.71
C GLY A 87 -4.52 3.01 10.54
N GLY A 88 -4.31 2.57 9.29
CA GLY A 88 -4.12 1.16 8.94
C GLY A 88 -5.33 0.57 8.22
N MET A 89 -5.48 -0.75 8.22
CA MET A 89 -6.55 -1.48 7.53
C MET A 89 -7.40 -2.27 8.54
N LEU A 90 -8.60 -2.68 8.13
CA LEU A 90 -9.43 -3.60 8.89
C LEU A 90 -9.67 -4.90 8.13
N MET A 91 -10.01 -5.93 8.88
CA MET A 91 -10.57 -7.17 8.36
C MET A 91 -11.90 -7.47 8.99
N GLY A 92 -12.81 -8.01 8.20
CA GLY A 92 -14.14 -8.32 8.68
C GLY A 92 -14.99 -9.03 7.65
N SER A 93 -16.26 -9.16 7.97
CA SER A 93 -17.28 -9.74 7.09
C SER A 93 -18.33 -8.69 6.75
N VAL A 94 -18.82 -8.71 5.51
CA VAL A 94 -19.89 -7.79 5.08
C VAL A 94 -21.19 -8.15 5.80
N ALA A 95 -21.66 -7.26 6.68
CA ALA A 95 -22.88 -7.45 7.45
C ALA A 95 -24.11 -6.95 6.68
N LYS A 96 -23.99 -5.80 6.01
CA LYS A 96 -25.09 -5.16 5.29
C LYS A 96 -24.58 -4.30 4.14
N ILE A 97 -25.36 -4.22 3.07
CA ILE A 97 -25.09 -3.38 1.89
C ILE A 97 -26.27 -2.44 1.70
N GLY A 98 -25.99 -1.15 1.55
CA GLY A 98 -26.97 -0.11 1.28
C GLY A 98 -27.69 -0.34 -0.05
N SER A 99 -28.94 0.12 -0.15
CA SER A 99 -29.81 -0.15 -1.31
C SER A 99 -29.24 0.33 -2.65
N ALA A 100 -28.50 1.43 -2.67
CA ALA A 100 -27.89 1.96 -3.89
C ALA A 100 -26.75 1.07 -4.41
N LEU A 101 -26.12 0.25 -3.56
CA LEU A 101 -24.99 -0.62 -3.93
C LEU A 101 -25.38 -2.07 -4.23
N GLN A 102 -26.65 -2.46 -4.06
CA GLN A 102 -27.09 -3.85 -4.25
C GLN A 102 -26.91 -4.40 -5.67
N HIS A 103 -26.73 -3.52 -6.66
CA HIS A 103 -26.44 -3.90 -8.05
C HIS A 103 -25.00 -4.37 -8.25
N ARG A 104 -24.09 -4.11 -7.29
CA ARG A 104 -22.70 -4.56 -7.34
C ARG A 104 -22.64 -6.08 -7.26
N LYS A 105 -21.84 -6.69 -8.15
CA LYS A 105 -21.63 -8.15 -8.19
C LYS A 105 -20.33 -8.58 -7.52
N ASP A 106 -19.46 -7.62 -7.25
CA ASP A 106 -18.15 -7.86 -6.66
C ASP A 106 -18.20 -8.08 -5.15
N VAL A 107 -19.33 -7.84 -4.46
CA VAL A 107 -19.50 -8.04 -3.02
C VAL A 107 -20.91 -8.53 -2.66
N LYS A 108 -21.01 -9.40 -1.66
CA LYS A 108 -22.28 -9.83 -1.04
C LYS A 108 -22.15 -9.89 0.48
N VAL A 109 -23.29 -9.90 1.16
CA VAL A 109 -23.36 -10.14 2.61
C VAL A 109 -22.72 -11.50 2.94
N GLY A 110 -21.90 -11.53 3.98
CA GLY A 110 -21.12 -12.67 4.43
C GLY A 110 -19.72 -12.78 3.82
N ASP A 111 -19.39 -12.01 2.79
CA ASP A 111 -18.04 -12.03 2.21
C ASP A 111 -17.00 -11.54 3.24
N ARG A 112 -15.89 -12.29 3.36
CA ARG A 112 -14.70 -11.87 4.12
C ARG A 112 -13.88 -10.89 3.29
N ILE A 113 -13.55 -9.74 3.88
CA ILE A 113 -12.79 -8.69 3.21
C ILE A 113 -11.67 -8.13 4.08
N ALA A 114 -10.66 -7.58 3.43
CA ALA A 114 -9.72 -6.62 4.00
C ALA A 114 -9.99 -5.24 3.37
N SER A 115 -10.06 -4.18 4.18
CA SER A 115 -10.14 -2.84 3.64
C SER A 115 -8.81 -2.44 3.02
N LEU A 116 -8.84 -1.84 1.84
CA LEU A 116 -7.68 -1.19 1.23
C LEU A 116 -7.82 0.34 1.31
N VAL A 117 -8.55 0.75 2.34
CA VAL A 117 -8.82 2.13 2.71
C VAL A 117 -8.39 2.29 4.15
N SER A 118 -7.75 3.43 4.43
CA SER A 118 -7.23 3.71 5.75
C SER A 118 -8.34 3.87 6.78
N LEU A 119 -8.15 3.25 7.94
CA LEU A 119 -8.94 3.48 9.15
C LEU A 119 -9.02 4.96 9.55
N SER A 120 -8.09 5.79 9.08
CA SER A 120 -8.10 7.24 9.33
C SER A 120 -9.20 8.01 8.61
N LEU A 121 -10.02 7.34 7.79
CA LEU A 121 -11.26 7.89 7.23
C LEU A 121 -12.48 7.00 7.42
N THR A 122 -12.31 5.81 8.00
CA THR A 122 -13.36 4.79 8.13
C THR A 122 -14.11 4.99 9.45
N PRO A 123 -15.43 5.26 9.42
CA PRO A 123 -16.25 5.22 10.62
C PRO A 123 -16.11 3.87 11.32
N LEU A 124 -15.72 3.89 12.59
CA LEU A 124 -15.39 2.69 13.37
C LEU A 124 -16.04 2.78 14.75
N HIS A 125 -16.66 1.68 15.17
CA HIS A 125 -17.11 1.44 16.54
C HIS A 125 -16.49 0.14 17.05
N ILE A 126 -15.96 0.16 18.27
CA ILE A 126 -15.35 -0.99 18.92
C ILE A 126 -16.17 -1.29 20.17
N ASP A 127 -16.76 -2.49 20.23
CA ASP A 127 -17.44 -2.99 21.43
C ASP A 127 -16.40 -3.48 22.44
N GLU A 128 -15.41 -4.23 21.95
CA GLU A 128 -14.42 -4.91 22.78
C GLU A 128 -13.11 -5.15 22.00
N ILE A 129 -11.97 -4.98 22.69
CA ILE A 129 -10.67 -5.46 22.20
C ILE A 129 -10.41 -6.83 22.81
N LEU A 130 -10.26 -7.85 21.95
CA LEU A 130 -10.11 -9.24 22.36
C LEU A 130 -8.64 -9.57 22.65
N ALA A 131 -7.74 -9.20 21.73
CA ALA A 131 -6.30 -9.47 21.84
C ALA A 131 -5.48 -8.41 21.12
N VAL A 132 -4.24 -8.22 21.56
CA VAL A 132 -3.22 -7.39 20.92
C VAL A 132 -2.05 -8.28 20.55
N HIS A 133 -1.54 -8.10 19.32
CA HIS A 133 -0.43 -8.86 18.76
C HIS A 133 0.69 -7.89 18.32
N PRO A 134 1.54 -7.42 19.26
CA PRO A 134 2.54 -6.38 18.98
C PRO A 134 3.57 -6.76 17.91
N GLU A 135 3.83 -8.04 17.71
CA GLU A 135 4.79 -8.57 16.75
C GLU A 135 4.35 -8.44 15.29
N ILE A 136 3.04 -8.28 15.05
CA ILE A 136 2.44 -8.10 13.72
C ILE A 136 1.55 -6.85 13.64
N ASP A 137 1.69 -5.91 14.57
CA ASP A 137 0.97 -4.63 14.63
C ASP A 137 -0.57 -4.78 14.53
N ARG A 138 -1.13 -5.87 15.08
CA ARG A 138 -2.55 -6.26 14.94
C ARG A 138 -3.30 -6.19 16.26
N VAL A 139 -4.58 -5.83 16.19
CA VAL A 139 -5.52 -5.85 17.31
C VAL A 139 -6.79 -6.57 16.89
N ASP A 140 -7.11 -7.67 17.55
CA ASP A 140 -8.37 -8.39 17.33
C ASP A 140 -9.48 -7.71 18.12
N ILE A 141 -10.60 -7.44 17.45
CA ILE A 141 -11.71 -6.68 18.04
C ILE A 141 -13.05 -7.35 17.75
N LYS A 142 -14.03 -7.01 18.57
CA LYS A 142 -15.44 -7.09 18.23
C LYS A 142 -15.93 -5.67 18.01
N GLY A 143 -16.44 -5.38 16.82
CA GLY A 143 -16.94 -4.06 16.49
C GLY A 143 -17.46 -3.99 15.07
N GLN A 144 -17.79 -2.78 14.64
CA GLN A 144 -18.35 -2.54 13.32
C GLN A 144 -17.73 -1.31 12.67
N ALA A 145 -17.66 -1.33 11.35
CA ALA A 145 -17.16 -0.24 10.55
C ALA A 145 -17.99 -0.03 9.29
N ILE A 146 -17.87 1.15 8.70
CA ILE A 146 -18.57 1.51 7.47
C ILE A 146 -17.58 1.80 6.36
N LEU A 147 -17.74 1.12 5.23
CA LEU A 147 -17.06 1.48 3.99
C LEU A 147 -18.00 2.32 3.12
N PHE A 148 -17.49 3.47 2.66
CA PHE A 148 -18.19 4.32 1.71
C PHE A 148 -18.22 3.70 0.31
N GLU A 149 -19.07 4.21 -0.56
CA GLU A 149 -19.15 3.81 -1.97
C GLU A 149 -17.79 3.86 -2.69
N SER A 150 -16.99 4.89 -2.44
CA SER A 150 -15.63 5.00 -2.99
C SER A 150 -14.60 4.11 -2.30
N GLY A 151 -14.99 3.43 -1.23
CA GLY A 151 -14.12 2.58 -0.43
C GLY A 151 -13.70 1.32 -1.18
N ILE A 152 -12.41 1.03 -1.13
CA ILE A 152 -11.79 -0.12 -1.78
C ILE A 152 -11.56 -1.22 -0.74
N TYR A 153 -11.77 -2.46 -1.16
CA TYR A 153 -11.54 -3.64 -0.35
C TYR A 153 -11.09 -4.78 -1.25
N ALA A 154 -10.39 -5.74 -0.66
CA ALA A 154 -10.09 -7.02 -1.27
C ALA A 154 -10.94 -8.10 -0.62
N LYS A 155 -11.46 -9.02 -1.44
CA LYS A 155 -11.98 -10.29 -0.91
C LYS A 155 -10.80 -11.12 -0.43
N LEU A 156 -10.87 -11.56 0.82
CA LEU A 156 -9.83 -12.43 1.34
C LEU A 156 -9.92 -13.78 0.62
N PRO A 157 -8.80 -14.28 0.07
CA PRO A 157 -8.76 -15.54 -0.65
C PRO A 157 -8.98 -16.73 0.28
N GLU A 158 -9.62 -17.79 -0.23
CA GLU A 158 -9.74 -19.08 0.47
C GLU A 158 -8.55 -20.01 0.18
N ASP A 159 -7.74 -19.70 -0.84
CA ASP A 159 -6.66 -20.53 -1.36
C ASP A 159 -5.27 -20.22 -0.79
N MET A 160 -5.18 -19.30 0.17
CA MET A 160 -3.93 -18.96 0.88
C MET A 160 -4.18 -18.46 2.30
N PRO A 161 -3.18 -18.54 3.21
CA PRO A 161 -3.31 -18.00 4.56
C PRO A 161 -3.65 -16.50 4.58
N GLU A 162 -4.46 -16.07 5.55
CA GLU A 162 -4.86 -14.66 5.71
C GLU A 162 -3.62 -13.75 5.87
N ALA A 163 -2.66 -14.16 6.70
CA ALA A 163 -1.41 -13.43 6.90
C ALA A 163 -0.62 -13.22 5.59
N LEU A 164 -0.61 -14.24 4.71
CA LEU A 164 0.03 -14.16 3.40
C LEU A 164 -0.66 -13.13 2.50
N ALA A 165 -1.99 -13.22 2.42
CA ALA A 165 -2.80 -12.32 1.61
C ALA A 165 -2.62 -10.87 2.06
N LEU A 166 -2.67 -10.61 3.37
CA LEU A 166 -2.45 -9.27 3.93
C LEU A 166 -1.05 -8.73 3.64
N ALA A 167 -0.02 -9.56 3.81
CA ALA A 167 1.36 -9.15 3.55
C ALA A 167 1.57 -8.70 2.10
N ALA A 168 0.80 -9.24 1.16
CA ALA A 168 0.82 -8.84 -0.25
C ALA A 168 -0.10 -7.64 -0.51
N LEU A 169 -1.30 -7.63 0.07
CA LEU A 169 -2.28 -6.56 -0.10
C LEU A 169 -1.80 -5.20 0.43
N ASP A 170 -0.96 -5.21 1.48
CA ASP A 170 -0.28 -4.01 2.01
C ASP A 170 0.51 -3.24 0.94
N VAL A 171 1.01 -3.95 -0.07
CA VAL A 171 1.81 -3.36 -1.15
C VAL A 171 1.16 -3.50 -2.53
N ALA A 172 -0.15 -3.77 -2.58
CA ALA A 172 -0.84 -4.15 -3.81
C ALA A 172 -0.78 -3.11 -4.94
N GLY A 173 -0.69 -1.83 -4.59
CA GLY A 173 -0.55 -0.76 -5.57
C GLY A 173 0.71 -0.88 -6.44
N ALA A 174 1.81 -1.39 -5.87
CA ALA A 174 3.12 -1.40 -6.53
C ALA A 174 3.17 -2.30 -7.78
N PRO A 175 2.86 -3.62 -7.71
CA PRO A 175 2.82 -4.46 -8.89
C PRO A 175 1.71 -4.04 -9.87
N ALA A 176 0.54 -3.68 -9.36
CA ALA A 176 -0.57 -3.29 -10.21
C ALA A 176 -0.31 -2.01 -11.01
N GLN A 177 0.41 -1.05 -10.44
CA GLN A 177 0.84 0.13 -11.18
C GLN A 177 1.96 -0.22 -12.15
N THR A 178 2.87 -1.12 -11.79
CA THR A 178 3.90 -1.67 -12.68
C THR A 178 3.27 -2.27 -13.95
N ALA A 179 2.21 -3.05 -13.79
CA ALA A 179 1.42 -3.62 -14.87
C ALA A 179 0.85 -2.58 -15.86
N ASN A 180 0.55 -1.37 -15.38
CA ASN A 180 -0.02 -0.28 -16.19
C ASN A 180 1.03 0.56 -16.90
N ILE A 181 2.21 0.75 -16.28
CA ILE A 181 3.24 1.68 -16.77
C ILE A 181 4.29 1.02 -17.65
N VAL A 182 4.60 -0.27 -17.39
CA VAL A 182 5.62 -1.01 -18.14
C VAL A 182 5.03 -1.58 -19.42
N LYS A 183 5.74 -1.38 -20.53
CA LYS A 183 5.36 -1.81 -21.88
C LYS A 183 6.37 -2.81 -22.45
N PRO A 184 5.98 -3.59 -23.48
CA PRO A 184 6.90 -4.47 -24.17
C PRO A 184 8.12 -3.71 -24.73
N GLY A 185 9.32 -4.21 -24.44
CA GLY A 185 10.58 -3.63 -24.87
C GLY A 185 11.16 -2.53 -23.97
N ASP A 186 10.45 -2.11 -22.92
CA ASP A 186 10.95 -1.09 -21.99
C ASP A 186 12.21 -1.59 -21.25
N SER A 187 13.10 -0.64 -20.92
CA SER A 187 14.09 -0.82 -19.87
C SER A 187 13.58 -0.25 -18.54
N VAL A 188 13.53 -1.08 -17.51
CA VAL A 188 12.95 -0.78 -16.19
C VAL A 188 14.00 -0.85 -15.09
N LEU A 189 14.12 0.20 -14.28
CA LEU A 189 14.96 0.23 -13.08
C LEU A 189 14.09 0.12 -11.82
N ILE A 190 14.38 -0.80 -10.91
CA ILE A 190 13.64 -0.98 -9.65
C ILE A 190 14.55 -0.70 -8.45
N LEU A 191 14.33 0.42 -7.77
CA LEU A 191 15.02 0.76 -6.54
C LEU A 191 14.31 0.11 -5.35
N GLY A 192 15.03 -0.74 -4.62
CA GLY A 192 14.47 -1.54 -3.51
C GLY A 192 13.94 -2.91 -3.94
N ALA A 193 14.52 -3.49 -5.00
CA ALA A 193 14.08 -4.75 -5.60
C ALA A 193 14.02 -5.94 -4.63
N GLY A 194 14.85 -5.97 -3.58
CA GLY A 194 14.85 -7.06 -2.59
C GLY A 194 13.73 -7.01 -1.55
N GLY A 195 12.90 -5.95 -1.54
CA GLY A 195 11.74 -5.85 -0.64
C GLY A 195 10.49 -6.53 -1.20
N LYS A 196 9.41 -6.59 -0.40
CA LYS A 196 8.09 -7.12 -0.80
C LYS A 196 7.61 -6.52 -2.13
N SER A 197 7.48 -5.19 -2.16
CA SER A 197 7.04 -4.45 -3.34
C SER A 197 8.02 -4.62 -4.49
N GLY A 198 9.33 -4.65 -4.21
CA GLY A 198 10.36 -4.79 -5.23
C GLY A 198 10.29 -6.13 -5.98
N MET A 199 10.08 -7.22 -5.25
CA MET A 199 9.92 -8.56 -5.84
C MET A 199 8.65 -8.68 -6.67
N LEU A 200 7.52 -8.16 -6.17
CA LEU A 200 6.25 -8.13 -6.92
C LEU A 200 6.37 -7.26 -8.19
N CYS A 201 6.92 -6.04 -8.07
CA CYS A 201 7.20 -5.19 -9.23
C CYS A 201 8.17 -5.85 -10.21
N GLY A 202 9.19 -6.56 -9.73
CA GLY A 202 10.14 -7.28 -10.58
C GLY A 202 9.45 -8.36 -11.39
N TYR A 203 8.69 -9.24 -10.73
CA TYR A 203 7.91 -10.28 -11.39
C TYR A 203 6.95 -9.70 -12.46
N GLU A 204 6.20 -8.66 -12.12
CA GLU A 204 5.26 -8.06 -13.06
C GLU A 204 5.97 -7.31 -14.19
N ALA A 205 7.05 -6.58 -13.90
CA ALA A 205 7.85 -5.91 -14.92
C ALA A 205 8.42 -6.92 -15.93
N MET A 206 8.98 -8.04 -15.46
CA MET A 206 9.51 -9.12 -16.31
C MET A 206 8.44 -9.66 -17.28
N LYS A 207 7.20 -9.84 -16.82
CA LYS A 207 6.07 -10.24 -17.67
C LYS A 207 5.72 -9.19 -18.72
N ARG A 208 5.77 -7.91 -18.35
CA ARG A 208 5.33 -6.78 -19.20
C ARG A 208 6.35 -6.39 -20.26
N VAL A 209 7.64 -6.38 -19.91
CA VAL A 209 8.71 -6.01 -20.85
C VAL A 209 8.91 -7.04 -21.96
N GLY A 210 8.60 -8.32 -21.68
CA GLY A 210 8.78 -9.40 -22.65
C GLY A 210 10.24 -9.63 -23.04
N PRO A 211 10.49 -10.37 -24.14
CA PRO A 211 11.83 -10.89 -24.46
C PRO A 211 12.84 -9.84 -24.94
N CYS A 212 12.40 -8.63 -25.26
CA CYS A 212 13.25 -7.56 -25.81
C CYS A 212 13.52 -6.42 -24.83
N GLY A 213 12.89 -6.43 -23.65
CA GLY A 213 13.13 -5.40 -22.65
C GLY A 213 14.18 -5.82 -21.62
N ASN A 214 14.36 -4.96 -20.63
CA ASN A 214 15.37 -5.13 -19.59
C ASN A 214 14.77 -4.72 -18.25
N VAL A 215 15.09 -5.45 -17.19
CA VAL A 215 14.63 -5.14 -15.82
C VAL A 215 15.84 -5.25 -14.93
N VAL A 216 16.21 -4.15 -14.30
CA VAL A 216 17.37 -4.06 -13.44
C VAL A 216 16.91 -3.74 -12.03
N GLY A 217 17.21 -4.63 -11.09
CA GLY A 217 16.93 -4.41 -9.68
C GLY A 217 18.13 -3.81 -8.96
N MET A 218 17.86 -2.99 -7.95
CA MET A 218 18.91 -2.58 -7.02
C MET A 218 18.43 -2.61 -5.57
N SER A 219 19.35 -2.88 -4.64
CA SER A 219 19.14 -2.65 -3.21
C SER A 219 20.48 -2.37 -2.52
N ARG A 220 20.43 -2.06 -1.22
CA ARG A 220 21.60 -1.67 -0.42
C ARG A 220 22.66 -2.76 -0.20
N ASN A 221 22.35 -4.02 -0.52
CA ASN A 221 23.25 -5.17 -0.35
C ASN A 221 22.88 -6.30 -1.32
N ASP A 222 23.72 -7.33 -1.38
CA ASP A 222 23.64 -8.48 -2.28
C ASP A 222 22.73 -9.62 -1.76
N ARG A 223 22.13 -9.48 -0.57
CA ARG A 223 21.34 -10.54 0.10
C ARG A 223 20.27 -11.16 -0.79
N TYR A 224 19.62 -10.35 -1.64
CA TYR A 224 18.52 -10.78 -2.50
C TYR A 224 18.94 -10.99 -3.96
N GLU A 225 20.20 -10.76 -4.32
CA GLU A 225 20.68 -10.82 -5.70
C GLU A 225 20.36 -12.18 -6.35
N ARG A 226 20.82 -13.28 -5.73
CA ARG A 226 20.56 -14.64 -6.25
C ARG A 226 19.07 -14.97 -6.28
N ILE A 227 18.33 -14.57 -5.24
CA ILE A 227 16.88 -14.81 -5.17
C ILE A 227 16.18 -14.15 -6.37
N LEU A 228 16.53 -12.91 -6.70
CA LEU A 228 15.91 -12.17 -7.78
C LEU A 228 16.31 -12.70 -9.17
N LEU A 229 17.59 -13.06 -9.35
CA LEU A 229 18.12 -13.56 -10.63
C LEU A 229 17.65 -14.99 -10.92
N ASP A 230 17.77 -15.90 -9.94
CA ASP A 230 17.45 -17.33 -10.11
C ASP A 230 15.96 -17.55 -10.36
N ASN A 231 15.09 -16.69 -9.81
CA ASN A 231 13.64 -16.76 -10.01
C ASN A 231 13.15 -15.86 -11.16
N HIS A 232 14.07 -15.24 -11.92
CA HIS A 232 13.75 -14.36 -13.05
C HIS A 232 12.80 -13.20 -12.68
N PHE A 233 13.01 -12.57 -11.53
CA PHE A 233 12.31 -11.32 -11.16
C PHE A 233 13.02 -10.08 -11.70
N VAL A 234 14.29 -10.21 -12.10
CA VAL A 234 15.07 -9.18 -12.81
C VAL A 234 16.02 -9.85 -13.80
N HIS A 235 16.46 -9.10 -14.81
CA HIS A 235 17.52 -9.54 -15.74
C HIS A 235 18.91 -9.29 -15.16
N LYS A 236 19.08 -8.18 -14.44
CA LYS A 236 20.35 -7.77 -13.81
C LYS A 236 20.08 -7.19 -12.42
N TYR A 237 21.11 -7.21 -11.59
CA TYR A 237 21.05 -6.65 -10.25
C TYR A 237 22.34 -5.90 -9.91
N PHE A 238 22.23 -4.82 -9.14
CA PHE A 238 23.41 -4.15 -8.59
C PHE A 238 23.17 -3.63 -7.16
N VAL A 239 24.27 -3.47 -6.43
CA VAL A 239 24.27 -2.93 -5.06
C VAL A 239 24.68 -1.46 -5.09
N ALA A 240 23.89 -0.60 -4.48
CA ALA A 240 24.22 0.82 -4.27
C ALA A 240 23.43 1.41 -3.10
N ASP A 241 23.88 2.54 -2.57
CA ASP A 241 23.06 3.35 -1.67
C ASP A 241 22.02 4.14 -2.48
N ALA A 242 20.73 3.87 -2.25
CA ALA A 242 19.65 4.57 -2.92
C ALA A 242 19.62 6.09 -2.60
N ALA A 243 20.25 6.54 -1.51
CA ALA A 243 20.41 7.95 -1.19
C ALA A 243 21.62 8.61 -1.90
N ASN A 244 22.40 7.85 -2.66
CA ASN A 244 23.53 8.34 -3.44
C ASN A 244 23.19 8.39 -4.95
N PRO A 245 22.67 9.53 -5.45
CA PRO A 245 22.17 9.64 -6.83
C PRO A 245 23.23 9.39 -7.91
N VAL A 246 24.48 9.79 -7.66
CA VAL A 246 25.56 9.63 -8.65
C VAL A 246 25.96 8.17 -8.77
N GLU A 247 26.13 7.48 -7.65
CA GLU A 247 26.45 6.04 -7.64
C GLU A 247 25.34 5.22 -8.31
N VAL A 248 24.08 5.52 -8.00
CA VAL A 248 22.94 4.83 -8.62
C VAL A 248 22.91 5.08 -10.12
N LEU A 249 23.11 6.31 -10.58
CA LEU A 249 23.16 6.63 -12.00
C LEU A 249 24.25 5.83 -12.72
N GLU A 250 25.48 5.87 -12.23
CA GLU A 250 26.62 5.20 -12.87
C GLU A 250 26.39 3.69 -13.02
N LYS A 251 25.99 3.02 -11.93
CA LYS A 251 25.73 1.57 -11.92
C LYS A 251 24.50 1.19 -12.72
N ALA A 252 23.45 2.01 -12.68
CA ALA A 252 22.25 1.78 -13.47
C ALA A 252 22.56 1.84 -14.97
N LEU A 253 23.32 2.84 -15.42
CA LEU A 253 23.72 2.97 -16.82
C LEU A 253 24.65 1.83 -17.25
N GLU A 254 25.60 1.41 -16.41
CA GLU A 254 26.45 0.23 -16.66
C GLU A 254 25.59 -1.03 -16.90
N CYS A 255 24.55 -1.22 -16.10
CA CYS A 255 23.62 -2.33 -16.25
C CYS A 255 22.68 -2.20 -17.48
N ASN A 256 22.66 -1.07 -18.17
CA ASN A 256 21.78 -0.80 -19.30
C ASN A 256 22.54 -0.31 -20.55
N ASP A 257 23.76 -0.82 -20.74
CA ASP A 257 24.61 -0.55 -21.91
C ASP A 257 24.84 0.96 -22.15
N GLY A 258 24.97 1.72 -21.07
CA GLY A 258 25.15 3.17 -21.07
C GLY A 258 23.89 3.98 -21.40
N LYS A 259 22.73 3.33 -21.55
CA LYS A 259 21.45 3.97 -21.87
C LYS A 259 20.63 4.25 -20.61
N GLU A 260 19.88 5.33 -20.65
CA GLU A 260 18.87 5.64 -19.64
C GLU A 260 17.66 4.70 -19.77
N TYR A 261 16.86 4.63 -18.71
CA TYR A 261 15.71 3.74 -18.56
C TYR A 261 14.43 4.43 -19.04
N ASP A 262 13.48 3.64 -19.55
CA ASP A 262 12.15 4.11 -19.90
C ASP A 262 11.29 4.34 -18.65
N VAL A 263 11.45 3.46 -17.66
CA VAL A 263 10.69 3.48 -16.40
C VAL A 263 11.62 3.28 -15.23
N ALA A 264 11.50 4.10 -14.18
CA ALA A 264 12.08 3.81 -12.87
C ALA A 264 10.98 3.68 -11.81
N ILE A 265 11.08 2.63 -10.99
CA ILE A 265 10.14 2.29 -9.93
C ILE A 265 10.88 2.36 -8.60
N ASN A 266 10.48 3.28 -7.73
CA ASN A 266 11.05 3.46 -6.41
C ASN A 266 10.10 2.92 -5.33
N VAL A 267 10.53 1.84 -4.70
CA VAL A 267 9.87 1.22 -3.55
C VAL A 267 10.73 1.27 -2.28
N VAL A 268 11.74 2.16 -2.24
CA VAL A 268 12.64 2.31 -1.10
C VAL A 268 11.98 3.18 -0.02
N ASN A 269 11.82 2.62 1.18
CA ASN A 269 11.22 3.33 2.31
C ASN A 269 12.24 4.15 3.13
N ILE A 270 13.03 4.99 2.45
CA ILE A 270 13.92 5.98 3.08
C ILE A 270 13.85 7.31 2.30
N GLU A 271 14.15 8.41 2.98
CA GLU A 271 14.25 9.73 2.36
C GLU A 271 15.45 9.87 1.42
N GLY A 272 15.37 10.81 0.48
CA GLY A 272 16.53 11.24 -0.33
C GLY A 272 16.81 10.37 -1.54
N THR A 273 15.84 9.55 -1.95
CA THR A 273 15.97 8.62 -3.08
C THR A 273 15.38 9.18 -4.38
N GLU A 274 14.84 10.40 -4.35
CA GLU A 274 14.15 11.03 -5.48
C GLU A 274 15.06 11.17 -6.70
N MET A 275 16.25 11.78 -6.50
CA MET A 275 17.19 12.02 -7.60
C MET A 275 17.82 10.74 -8.13
N SER A 276 18.08 9.77 -7.27
CA SER A 276 18.55 8.44 -7.68
C SER A 276 17.55 7.73 -8.60
N THR A 277 16.26 8.04 -8.45
CA THR A 277 15.20 7.49 -9.30
C THR A 277 15.08 8.27 -10.61
N ILE A 278 15.19 9.60 -10.56
CA ILE A 278 14.95 10.49 -11.72
C ILE A 278 16.13 10.49 -12.69
N LEU A 279 17.37 10.53 -12.20
CA LEU A 279 18.56 10.75 -13.04
C LEU A 279 18.76 9.67 -14.10
N ALA A 280 18.45 8.42 -13.76
CA ALA A 280 18.65 7.29 -14.65
C ALA A 280 17.55 7.16 -15.72
N VAL A 281 16.53 8.02 -15.73
CA VAL A 281 15.39 7.94 -16.64
C VAL A 281 15.59 8.91 -17.82
N ARG A 282 15.26 8.43 -19.02
CA ARG A 282 15.35 9.25 -20.22
C ARG A 282 14.32 10.36 -20.25
N ASP A 283 14.56 11.39 -21.06
CA ASP A 283 13.53 12.39 -21.32
C ASP A 283 12.28 11.75 -21.94
N GLY A 284 11.11 12.21 -21.48
CA GLY A 284 9.81 11.62 -21.75
C GLY A 284 9.61 10.23 -21.12
N GLY A 285 10.47 9.80 -20.21
CA GLY A 285 10.33 8.56 -19.43
C GLY A 285 9.40 8.74 -18.23
N LEU A 286 9.17 7.64 -17.50
CA LEU A 286 8.25 7.60 -16.36
C LEU A 286 8.97 7.23 -15.06
N VAL A 287 8.70 8.00 -14.01
CA VAL A 287 9.15 7.73 -12.65
C VAL A 287 7.95 7.42 -11.77
N TYR A 288 7.97 6.25 -11.13
CA TYR A 288 6.95 5.84 -10.18
C TYR A 288 7.52 5.76 -8.77
N PHE A 289 7.08 6.68 -7.91
CA PHE A 289 7.34 6.67 -6.47
C PHE A 289 6.19 6.00 -5.73
N PHE A 290 6.36 4.72 -5.39
CA PHE A 290 5.41 4.00 -4.55
C PHE A 290 5.61 4.32 -3.06
N SER A 291 6.85 4.59 -2.66
CA SER A 291 7.22 4.87 -1.27
C SER A 291 6.57 6.14 -0.72
N MET A 292 6.06 6.06 0.51
CA MET A 292 5.55 7.22 1.25
C MET A 292 6.67 8.11 1.82
N ALA A 293 7.93 7.67 1.77
CA ALA A 293 9.08 8.47 2.16
C ALA A 293 9.47 9.53 1.10
N THR A 294 8.86 9.47 -0.09
CA THR A 294 9.14 10.40 -1.19
C THR A 294 8.59 11.80 -0.88
N SER A 295 9.44 12.80 -1.03
CA SER A 295 9.05 14.21 -1.01
C SER A 295 8.72 14.69 -2.43
N PHE A 296 7.45 15.06 -2.65
CA PHE A 296 7.02 15.72 -3.89
C PHE A 296 7.91 16.94 -4.21
N THR A 297 8.18 17.78 -3.22
CA THR A 297 8.98 18.99 -3.39
C THR A 297 10.41 18.68 -3.84
N ARG A 298 11.08 17.68 -3.25
CA ARG A 298 12.44 17.27 -3.66
C ARG A 298 12.44 16.69 -5.08
N ALA A 299 11.47 15.85 -5.41
CA ALA A 299 11.35 15.26 -6.74
C ALA A 299 11.12 16.33 -7.82
N ALA A 300 10.13 17.22 -7.62
CA ALA A 300 9.76 18.23 -8.59
C ALA A 300 10.87 19.28 -8.80
N LEU A 301 11.38 19.88 -7.72
CA LEU A 301 12.47 20.87 -7.81
C LEU A 301 13.77 20.24 -8.32
N GLY A 302 14.02 18.98 -7.93
CA GLY A 302 15.19 18.24 -8.36
C GLY A 302 15.20 17.99 -9.86
N ALA A 303 14.10 17.48 -10.43
CA ALA A 303 13.97 17.27 -11.87
C ALA A 303 14.06 18.58 -12.67
N GLU A 304 13.36 19.63 -12.22
CA GLU A 304 13.44 20.96 -12.83
C GLU A 304 14.88 21.50 -12.83
N GLY A 305 15.56 21.41 -11.69
CA GLY A 305 16.91 21.95 -11.51
C GLY A 305 17.99 21.30 -12.37
N ILE A 306 17.79 20.05 -12.80
CA ILE A 306 18.71 19.34 -13.72
C ILE A 306 18.19 19.28 -15.15
N GLY A 307 17.03 19.88 -15.44
CA GLY A 307 16.43 19.89 -16.78
C GLY A 307 15.95 18.52 -17.26
N LYS A 308 15.48 17.64 -16.37
CA LYS A 308 14.92 16.33 -16.74
C LYS A 308 13.41 16.40 -16.95
N ASP A 309 12.98 16.13 -18.18
CA ASP A 309 11.56 16.07 -18.53
C ASP A 309 11.02 14.65 -18.34
N VAL A 310 10.40 14.37 -17.19
CA VAL A 310 9.87 13.04 -16.85
C VAL A 310 8.43 13.13 -16.33
N THR A 311 7.63 12.10 -16.61
CA THR A 311 6.31 11.93 -15.99
C THR A 311 6.47 11.28 -14.62
N MET A 312 5.98 11.92 -13.56
CA MET A 312 6.04 11.38 -12.20
C MET A 312 4.68 10.88 -11.71
N ILE A 313 4.64 9.66 -11.15
CA ILE A 313 3.52 9.13 -10.37
C ILE A 313 3.99 9.05 -8.92
N ILE A 314 3.32 9.75 -8.00
CA ILE A 314 3.71 9.82 -6.58
C ILE A 314 2.58 9.33 -5.69
N GLY A 315 2.87 8.39 -4.80
CA GLY A 315 1.99 8.01 -3.68
C GLY A 315 0.69 7.32 -4.09
N ASN A 316 0.56 6.87 -5.34
CA ASN A 316 -0.65 6.20 -5.80
C ASN A 316 -0.62 4.72 -5.42
N GLY A 317 -0.91 4.43 -4.14
CA GLY A 317 -1.06 3.07 -3.61
C GLY A 317 -2.32 2.34 -4.12
N TYR A 318 -3.15 3.05 -4.89
CA TYR A 318 -4.35 2.51 -5.52
C TYR A 318 -4.25 2.57 -7.05
N THR A 319 -4.55 1.44 -7.68
CA THR A 319 -5.00 1.42 -9.06
C THR A 319 -6.10 0.38 -9.19
N LYS A 320 -6.90 0.50 -10.25
CA LYS A 320 -8.04 -0.39 -10.45
C LYS A 320 -7.55 -1.85 -10.48
N ASN A 321 -8.22 -2.70 -9.73
CA ASN A 321 -7.92 -4.13 -9.58
C ASN A 321 -6.56 -4.47 -8.94
N HIS A 322 -5.97 -3.56 -8.16
CA HIS A 322 -4.65 -3.79 -7.57
C HIS A 322 -4.58 -5.03 -6.66
N ALA A 323 -5.66 -5.32 -5.93
CA ALA A 323 -5.76 -6.48 -5.06
C ALA A 323 -5.75 -7.78 -5.86
N GLU A 324 -6.56 -7.84 -6.90
CA GLU A 324 -6.69 -9.00 -7.77
C GLU A 324 -5.38 -9.31 -8.48
N ILE A 325 -4.71 -8.29 -9.03
CA ILE A 325 -3.41 -8.45 -9.70
C ILE A 325 -2.38 -9.02 -8.70
N THR A 326 -2.28 -8.42 -7.52
CA THR A 326 -1.28 -8.82 -6.52
C THR A 326 -1.50 -10.24 -6.01
N LEU A 327 -2.74 -10.60 -5.68
CA LEU A 327 -3.07 -11.97 -5.26
C LEU A 327 -2.87 -12.97 -6.40
N GLN A 328 -3.10 -12.55 -7.65
CA GLN A 328 -2.87 -13.39 -8.82
C GLN A 328 -1.38 -13.66 -9.06
N GLU A 329 -0.49 -12.70 -8.82
CA GLU A 329 0.96 -12.93 -8.92
C GLU A 329 1.45 -14.02 -7.96
N LEU A 330 0.92 -14.06 -6.74
CA LEU A 330 1.21 -15.14 -5.78
C LEU A 330 0.63 -16.49 -6.20
N ARG A 331 -0.43 -16.51 -7.00
CA ARG A 331 -0.99 -17.77 -7.56
C ARG A 331 -0.18 -18.25 -8.76
N GLU A 332 0.31 -17.33 -9.57
CA GLU A 332 1.06 -17.63 -10.80
C GLU A 332 2.52 -18.00 -10.52
N SER A 333 3.13 -17.40 -9.49
CA SER A 333 4.53 -17.60 -9.14
C SER A 333 4.67 -18.37 -7.82
N GLN A 334 4.95 -19.67 -7.94
CA GLN A 334 5.26 -20.51 -6.79
C GLN A 334 6.47 -19.95 -6.01
N ALA A 335 7.49 -19.44 -6.70
CA ALA A 335 8.66 -18.84 -6.06
C ALA A 335 8.30 -17.60 -5.23
N LEU A 336 7.48 -16.68 -5.75
CA LEU A 336 7.02 -15.53 -4.98
C LEU A 336 6.24 -15.97 -3.74
N ARG A 337 5.34 -16.95 -3.90
CA ARG A 337 4.55 -17.50 -2.80
C ARG A 337 5.44 -18.07 -1.70
N GLU A 338 6.39 -18.94 -2.03
CA GLU A 338 7.31 -19.55 -1.07
C GLU A 338 8.18 -18.51 -0.35
N ILE A 339 8.65 -17.49 -1.07
CA ILE A 339 9.44 -16.39 -0.49
C ILE A 339 8.59 -15.60 0.50
N PHE A 340 7.34 -15.29 0.16
CA PHE A 340 6.45 -14.56 1.05
C PHE A 340 6.04 -15.39 2.28
N GLU A 341 5.73 -16.66 2.09
CA GLU A 341 5.42 -17.59 3.18
C GLU A 341 6.61 -17.71 4.16
N LYS A 342 7.84 -17.78 3.66
CA LYS A 342 9.04 -17.87 4.50
C LYS A 342 9.37 -16.58 5.26
N ASN A 343 9.10 -15.42 4.65
CA ASN A 343 9.57 -14.14 5.19
C ASN A 343 8.52 -13.39 6.01
N TYR A 344 7.24 -13.70 5.85
CA TYR A 344 6.14 -12.86 6.37
C TYR A 344 5.02 -13.64 7.08
N ILE A 345 5.16 -14.96 7.23
CA ILE A 345 4.32 -15.82 8.08
C ILE A 345 5.22 -16.43 9.15
#